data_AF-A0A3D5Z672-F1
#
_entry.id   AF-A0A3D5Z672-F1
#
_cell.length_a   1.000
_cell.length_b   1.000
_cell.length_c   1.000
_cell.angle_alpha   90.00
_cell.angle_beta   90.00
_cell.angle_gamma   90.00
#
_symmetry.space_group_name_H-M   'P 1'
#
loop_
_entity.id
_entity.type
_entity.pdbx_description
1 polymer ?
#
loop_
_entity_poly.entity_id
_entity_poly.type
_entity_poly.pdbx_seq_one_letter_code
_entity_poly.pdbx_strand_id
1 'polypeptide(L)'
;MKKGILRILLLIIGLILLISAYALNKYNLLRTILLIIGLILLITQSVLERNHKFIFAILFTLIYLGFAITIDYIVVKTFHKTPVLTLNILTTDNVKIYNSFGYRVWQCDTSKEEYIVDPLNKLGYFCSTDNMNTININVISKELVNNFKKYQNTFIKLDGKVSSIVGNEYFTLNPYTIDNNNLNNQVNFQDNLTLQVYNNDLSKNISEYRVFDNITFIGRINSIEEQNSKYTIKITDTLITNKDIGDFTIDVTLNNACNLDKQYLTKVDSDTIYTSCLKNVVINYDNGSSYELLYALENRNILWNDFLSKASNYETLTQYSKFTFAKFDVIKCSNNDFIISNKNSNLDNICTMTTDTGTV
;
A
#
# COMPACT_ATOMS: atom_id res chain seq x y z
N MET A 1 -57.82 15.62 23.26
CA MET A 1 -57.58 14.93 21.96
C MET A 1 -57.79 13.43 22.16
N LYS A 2 -58.61 12.73 21.35
CA LYS A 2 -58.77 11.26 21.47
C LYS A 2 -57.39 10.60 21.30
N LYS A 3 -56.99 9.66 22.17
CA LYS A 3 -55.68 8.98 22.13
C LYS A 3 -55.29 8.48 20.72
N GLY A 4 -56.26 8.08 19.90
CA GLY A 4 -56.05 7.68 18.51
C GLY A 4 -55.54 8.82 17.59
N ILE A 5 -56.06 10.04 17.74
CA ILE A 5 -55.67 11.19 16.90
C ILE A 5 -54.22 11.60 17.19
N LEU A 6 -53.81 11.57 18.47
CA LEU A 6 -52.43 11.88 18.87
C LEU A 6 -51.44 10.89 18.25
N ARG A 7 -51.76 9.60 18.25
CA ARG A 7 -50.89 8.56 17.67
C ARG A 7 -50.68 8.77 16.17
N ILE A 8 -51.76 9.07 15.44
CA ILE A 8 -51.70 9.31 13.99
C ILE A 8 -50.86 10.56 13.69
N LEU A 9 -51.03 11.64 14.45
CA LEU A 9 -50.24 12.86 14.28
C LEU A 9 -48.75 12.62 14.52
N LEU A 10 -48.38 11.90 15.59
CA LEU A 10 -46.98 11.56 15.87
C LEU A 10 -46.34 10.74 14.75
N LEU A 11 -47.09 9.77 14.19
CA LEU A 11 -46.64 8.95 13.06
C LEU A 11 -46.37 9.81 11.82
N ILE A 12 -47.35 10.64 11.42
CA ILE A 12 -47.25 11.47 10.20
C ILE A 12 -46.10 12.46 10.33
N ILE A 13 -46.01 13.17 11.46
CA ILE A 13 -44.95 14.16 11.69
C ILE A 13 -43.58 13.46 11.74
N GLY A 14 -43.48 12.32 12.43
CA GLY A 14 -42.25 11.53 12.49
C GLY A 14 -41.74 11.11 11.11
N LEU A 15 -42.64 10.59 10.26
CA LEU A 15 -42.30 10.19 8.89
C LEU A 15 -41.88 11.39 8.02
N ILE A 16 -42.59 12.52 8.10
CA ILE A 16 -42.23 13.74 7.35
C ILE A 16 -40.81 14.18 7.72
N LEU A 17 -40.49 14.22 9.02
CA LEU A 17 -39.16 14.63 9.49
C LEU A 17 -38.05 13.69 8.99
N LEU A 18 -38.28 12.37 9.00
CA LEU A 18 -37.33 11.40 8.43
C LEU A 18 -37.12 11.65 6.94
N ILE A 19 -38.20 11.79 6.16
CA ILE A 19 -38.11 12.03 4.70
C ILE A 19 -37.36 13.34 4.43
N SER A 20 -37.68 14.41 5.17
CA SER A 20 -37.01 15.70 5.04
C SER A 20 -35.52 15.61 5.36
N ALA A 21 -35.12 14.83 6.37
CA ALA A 21 -33.70 14.64 6.72
C ALA A 21 -32.88 14.05 5.55
N TYR A 22 -33.47 13.12 4.80
CA TYR A 22 -32.83 12.51 3.63
C TYR A 22 -33.00 13.31 2.34
N ALA A 23 -34.04 14.13 2.21
CA ALA A 23 -34.28 14.94 1.00
C ALA A 23 -33.28 16.10 0.83
N LEU A 24 -32.68 16.58 1.91
CA LEU A 24 -31.68 17.65 1.87
C LEU A 24 -30.33 17.13 1.34
N ASN A 25 -29.78 17.77 0.30
CA ASN A 25 -28.59 17.29 -0.40
C ASN A 25 -27.26 17.60 0.31
N LYS A 26 -27.12 18.81 0.87
CA LYS A 26 -25.87 19.22 1.53
C LYS A 26 -25.79 18.65 2.94
N TYR A 27 -24.58 18.28 3.38
CA TYR A 27 -24.36 17.95 4.78
C TYR A 27 -24.70 19.18 5.64
N ASN A 28 -25.58 18.98 6.63
CA ASN A 28 -25.99 20.03 7.56
C ASN A 28 -26.47 19.36 8.86
N LEU A 29 -26.08 19.92 10.00
CA LEU A 29 -26.54 19.51 11.34
C LEU A 29 -28.07 19.42 11.41
N LEU A 30 -28.79 20.26 10.66
CA LEU A 30 -30.25 20.23 10.56
C LEU A 30 -30.77 18.84 10.15
N ARG A 31 -30.12 18.16 9.19
CA ARG A 31 -30.54 16.82 8.73
C ARG A 31 -30.51 15.82 9.87
N THR A 32 -29.45 15.83 10.66
CA THR A 32 -29.28 14.96 11.82
C THR A 32 -30.32 15.27 12.91
N ILE A 33 -30.62 16.56 13.15
CA ILE A 33 -31.65 16.97 14.11
C ILE A 33 -33.04 16.50 13.67
N LEU A 34 -33.41 16.70 12.39
CA LEU A 34 -34.69 16.25 11.84
C LEU A 34 -34.83 14.73 11.98
N LEU A 35 -33.76 13.98 11.69
CA LEU A 35 -33.74 12.53 11.85
C LEU A 35 -33.97 12.13 13.31
N ILE A 36 -33.23 12.71 14.27
CA ILE A 36 -33.34 12.39 15.70
C ILE A 36 -34.75 12.67 16.21
N ILE A 37 -35.32 13.84 15.90
CA ILE A 37 -36.67 14.19 16.33
C ILE A 37 -37.69 13.23 15.69
N GLY A 38 -37.55 12.94 14.40
CA GLY A 38 -38.40 11.98 13.71
C GLY A 38 -38.40 10.60 14.38
N LEU A 39 -37.22 10.09 14.74
CA LEU A 39 -37.07 8.82 15.46
C LEU A 39 -37.75 8.85 16.84
N ILE A 40 -37.55 9.92 17.62
CA ILE A 40 -38.18 10.07 18.94
C ILE A 40 -39.71 10.04 18.84
N LEU A 41 -40.29 10.71 17.84
CA LEU A 41 -41.74 10.72 17.63
C LEU A 41 -42.28 9.33 17.28
N LEU A 42 -41.59 8.59 16.40
CA LEU A 42 -41.96 7.22 16.03
C LEU A 42 -41.85 6.24 17.20
N ILE A 43 -40.78 6.33 18.00
CA ILE A 43 -40.61 5.54 19.22
C ILE A 43 -41.76 5.84 20.19
N THR A 44 -42.04 7.13 20.43
CA THR A 44 -43.10 7.56 21.35
C THR A 44 -44.47 7.06 20.89
N GLN A 45 -44.76 7.16 19.59
CA GLN A 45 -45.99 6.65 18.98
C GLN A 45 -46.14 5.12 19.18
N SER A 46 -45.08 4.35 18.92
CA SER A 46 -45.09 2.90 19.05
C SER A 46 -45.24 2.43 20.51
N VAL A 47 -44.59 3.13 21.44
CA VAL A 47 -44.72 2.88 22.89
C VAL A 47 -46.13 3.22 23.39
N LEU A 48 -46.72 4.32 22.92
CA LEU A 48 -48.12 4.70 23.19
C LEU A 48 -49.11 3.64 22.71
N GLU A 49 -48.82 2.96 21.61
CA GLU A 49 -49.65 1.90 21.05
C GLU A 49 -49.59 0.61 21.89
N ARG A 50 -48.44 0.34 22.53
CA ARG A 50 -48.19 -0.85 23.35
C ARG A 50 -48.33 -0.61 24.87
N ASN A 51 -49.22 0.28 25.26
CA ASN A 51 -49.54 0.59 26.66
C ASN A 51 -48.33 1.04 27.52
N HIS A 52 -47.38 1.76 26.92
CA HIS A 52 -46.29 2.42 27.66
C HIS A 52 -45.31 1.52 28.42
N LYS A 53 -45.21 0.23 28.08
CA LYS A 53 -44.20 -0.62 28.74
C LYS A 53 -42.80 -0.18 28.33
N PHE A 54 -41.94 0.07 29.31
CA PHE A 54 -40.57 0.54 29.10
C PHE A 54 -39.74 -0.39 28.19
N ILE A 55 -39.95 -1.71 28.26
CA ILE A 55 -39.29 -2.69 27.39
C ILE A 55 -39.48 -2.39 25.90
N PHE A 56 -40.66 -1.87 25.51
CA PHE A 56 -40.93 -1.53 24.12
C PHE A 56 -40.22 -0.25 23.69
N ALA A 57 -39.94 0.67 24.61
CA ALA A 57 -39.15 1.87 24.28
C ALA A 57 -37.73 1.48 23.87
N ILE A 58 -37.09 0.59 24.63
CA ILE A 58 -35.75 0.06 24.29
C ILE A 58 -35.80 -0.68 22.95
N LEU A 59 -36.76 -1.60 22.79
CA LEU A 59 -36.88 -2.41 21.57
C LEU A 59 -37.07 -1.54 20.32
N PHE A 60 -38.03 -0.60 20.35
CA PHE A 60 -38.29 0.27 19.21
C PHE A 60 -37.13 1.23 18.92
N THR A 61 -36.39 1.66 19.95
CA THR A 61 -35.16 2.45 19.74
C THR A 61 -34.15 1.68 18.91
N LEU A 62 -33.86 0.42 19.26
CA LEU A 62 -32.92 -0.43 18.51
C LEU A 62 -33.40 -0.69 17.08
N ILE A 63 -34.69 -1.02 16.91
CA ILE A 63 -35.28 -1.28 15.59
C ILE A 63 -35.18 -0.04 14.71
N TYR A 64 -35.66 1.12 15.18
CA TYR A 64 -35.67 2.34 14.37
C TYR A 64 -34.27 2.88 14.09
N LEU A 65 -33.32 2.72 15.02
CA LEU A 65 -31.93 3.06 14.78
C LEU A 65 -31.30 2.17 13.70
N GLY A 66 -31.55 0.86 13.76
CA GLY A 66 -31.10 -0.09 12.72
C GLY A 66 -31.67 0.25 11.34
N PHE A 67 -32.96 0.60 11.27
CA PHE A 67 -33.59 1.07 10.04
C PHE A 67 -32.97 2.38 9.54
N ALA A 68 -32.73 3.36 10.42
CA ALA A 68 -32.15 4.64 10.05
C ALA A 68 -30.74 4.48 9.45
N ILE A 69 -29.89 3.64 10.06
CA ILE A 69 -28.55 3.33 9.53
C ILE A 69 -28.64 2.67 8.16
N THR A 70 -29.55 1.69 8.01
CA THR A 70 -29.74 0.96 6.74
C THR A 70 -30.25 1.89 5.64
N ILE A 71 -31.24 2.73 5.93
CA ILE A 71 -31.79 3.71 4.98
C ILE A 71 -30.73 4.74 4.61
N ASP A 72 -29.93 5.23 5.57
CA ASP A 72 -28.86 6.19 5.28
C ASP A 72 -27.86 5.61 4.29
N TYR A 73 -27.41 4.37 4.50
CA TYR A 73 -26.52 3.69 3.55
C TYR A 73 -27.13 3.54 2.15
N ILE A 74 -28.38 3.06 2.05
CA ILE A 74 -29.06 2.86 0.76
C ILE A 74 -29.18 4.20 0.02
N VAL A 75 -29.66 5.23 0.72
CA VAL A 75 -29.87 6.56 0.16
C VAL A 75 -28.55 7.19 -0.29
N VAL A 76 -27.49 7.07 0.50
CA VAL A 76 -26.15 7.57 0.15
C VAL A 76 -25.58 6.85 -1.06
N LYS A 77 -25.69 5.52 -1.10
CA LYS A 77 -25.18 4.70 -2.20
C LYS A 77 -25.93 4.93 -3.50
N THR A 78 -27.25 5.01 -3.46
CA THR A 78 -28.09 5.17 -4.65
C THR A 78 -28.04 6.58 -5.21
N PHE A 79 -28.01 7.60 -4.36
CA PHE A 79 -28.07 9.00 -4.78
C PHE A 79 -26.72 9.71 -4.73
N HIS A 80 -25.62 8.99 -4.49
CA HIS A 80 -24.25 9.53 -4.43
C HIS A 80 -24.17 10.85 -3.67
N LYS A 81 -24.50 10.85 -2.37
CA LYS A 81 -24.53 12.07 -1.56
C LYS A 81 -23.95 11.88 -0.17
N THR A 82 -23.84 12.97 0.57
CA THR A 82 -23.35 12.95 1.95
C THR A 82 -24.30 12.19 2.91
N PRO A 83 -23.77 11.42 3.86
CA PRO A 83 -24.57 10.73 4.87
C PRO A 83 -25.25 11.69 5.84
N VAL A 84 -26.39 11.28 6.39
CA VAL A 84 -27.08 11.99 7.49
C VAL A 84 -26.43 11.64 8.82
N LEU A 85 -26.09 10.36 9.01
CA LEU A 85 -25.48 9.80 10.21
C LEU A 85 -23.95 9.78 10.07
N THR A 86 -23.36 10.96 10.12
CA THR A 86 -21.89 11.12 10.11
C THR A 86 -21.35 11.12 11.53
N LEU A 87 -20.42 10.22 11.83
CA LEU A 87 -19.72 10.12 13.11
C LEU A 87 -18.60 11.16 13.22
N ASN A 88 -17.80 11.30 12.16
CA ASN A 88 -16.79 12.32 12.06
C ASN A 88 -16.57 12.72 10.59
N ILE A 89 -16.03 13.91 10.39
CA ILE A 89 -15.63 14.43 9.08
C ILE A 89 -14.14 14.70 9.14
N LEU A 90 -13.39 14.03 8.26
CA LEU A 90 -11.98 14.34 8.03
C LEU A 90 -11.92 15.25 6.81
N THR A 91 -11.26 16.40 6.95
CA THR A 91 -11.11 17.37 5.87
C THR A 91 -9.64 17.67 5.68
N THR A 92 -9.19 17.54 4.43
CA THR A 92 -7.94 18.11 3.93
C THR A 92 -8.28 19.21 2.93
N ASP A 93 -7.27 19.87 2.35
CA ASP A 93 -7.48 20.96 1.38
C ASP A 93 -8.38 20.52 0.20
N ASN A 94 -8.18 19.31 -0.30
CA ASN A 94 -8.86 18.81 -1.51
C ASN A 94 -9.79 17.62 -1.26
N VAL A 95 -9.66 16.92 -0.12
CA VAL A 95 -10.42 15.69 0.15
C VAL A 95 -11.26 15.82 1.42
N LYS A 96 -12.51 15.38 1.36
CA LYS A 96 -13.37 15.18 2.53
C LYS A 96 -13.79 13.74 2.66
N ILE A 97 -13.77 13.24 3.90
CA ILE A 97 -14.21 11.89 4.26
C ILE A 97 -15.28 12.01 5.33
N TYR A 98 -16.46 11.48 5.04
CA TYR A 98 -17.57 11.35 5.97
C TYR A 98 -17.59 9.92 6.48
N ASN A 99 -17.12 9.67 7.71
CA ASN A 99 -17.23 8.33 8.29
C ASN A 99 -18.59 8.18 8.96
N SER A 100 -19.29 7.11 8.59
CA SER A 100 -20.63 6.77 9.06
C SER A 100 -20.66 5.39 9.69
N PHE A 101 -21.83 4.97 10.15
CA PHE A 101 -22.02 3.65 10.74
C PHE A 101 -21.88 2.54 9.68
N GLY A 102 -20.72 1.88 9.63
CA GLY A 102 -20.48 0.72 8.77
C GLY A 102 -20.12 1.06 7.31
N TYR A 103 -19.88 2.33 6.99
CA TYR A 103 -19.38 2.78 5.70
C TYR A 103 -18.79 4.19 5.84
N ARG A 104 -18.08 4.64 4.81
CA ARG A 104 -17.67 6.04 4.68
C ARG A 104 -17.92 6.53 3.26
N VAL A 105 -17.96 7.84 3.13
CA VAL A 105 -18.12 8.52 1.85
C VAL A 105 -16.95 9.45 1.65
N TRP A 106 -16.33 9.35 0.49
CA TRP A 106 -15.24 10.19 0.12
C TRP A 106 -15.66 11.20 -0.94
N GLN A 107 -15.11 12.40 -0.83
CA GLN A 107 -15.25 13.50 -1.78
C GLN A 107 -13.84 13.94 -2.15
N CYS A 108 -13.36 13.55 -3.34
CA CYS A 108 -11.97 13.79 -3.77
C CYS A 108 -11.67 15.20 -4.25
N ASP A 109 -12.72 15.98 -4.49
CA ASP A 109 -12.64 17.39 -4.85
C ASP A 109 -13.72 18.12 -4.07
N THR A 110 -13.30 18.91 -3.08
CA THR A 110 -14.24 19.66 -2.22
C THR A 110 -15.08 20.68 -2.97
N SER A 111 -14.71 21.04 -4.20
CA SER A 111 -15.47 21.93 -5.08
C SER A 111 -16.58 21.22 -5.86
N LYS A 112 -16.52 19.88 -5.96
CA LYS A 112 -17.47 19.06 -6.73
C LYS A 112 -18.38 18.25 -5.81
N GLU A 113 -19.62 18.03 -6.24
CA GLU A 113 -20.58 17.14 -5.56
C GLU A 113 -20.44 15.68 -6.05
N GLU A 114 -19.21 15.19 -6.12
CA GLU A 114 -18.89 13.81 -6.51
C GLU A 114 -18.50 12.99 -5.27
N TYR A 115 -19.25 11.91 -5.02
CA TYR A 115 -19.15 11.13 -3.79
C TYR A 115 -18.97 9.65 -4.09
N ILE A 116 -17.95 9.08 -3.46
CA ILE A 116 -17.59 7.67 -3.62
C ILE A 116 -17.80 6.96 -2.29
N VAL A 117 -18.69 5.96 -2.31
CA VAL A 117 -19.12 5.23 -1.12
C VAL A 117 -18.24 4.01 -0.93
N ASP A 118 -17.64 3.89 0.25
CA ASP A 118 -16.80 2.78 0.68
C ASP A 118 -17.52 1.97 1.77
N PRO A 119 -18.19 0.86 1.41
CA PRO A 119 -18.86 0.00 2.37
C PRO A 119 -17.84 -0.70 3.29
N LEU A 120 -18.12 -0.71 4.58
CA LEU A 120 -17.27 -1.34 5.61
C LEU A 120 -15.85 -0.76 5.72
N ASN A 121 -15.61 0.44 5.17
CA ASN A 121 -14.34 1.17 5.26
C ASN A 121 -13.14 0.34 4.76
N LYS A 122 -13.32 -0.34 3.62
CA LYS A 122 -12.34 -1.31 3.12
C LYS A 122 -11.30 -0.71 2.19
N LEU A 123 -11.56 0.44 1.59
CA LEU A 123 -10.67 1.02 0.59
C LEU A 123 -9.43 1.66 1.24
N GLY A 124 -8.34 1.78 0.48
CA GLY A 124 -7.24 2.68 0.84
C GLY A 124 -7.55 4.12 0.41
N TYR A 125 -6.51 4.94 0.24
CA TYR A 125 -6.63 6.20 -0.51
C TYR A 125 -7.03 5.89 -1.96
N PHE A 126 -7.94 6.68 -2.52
CA PHE A 126 -8.56 6.37 -3.81
C PHE A 126 -8.79 7.63 -4.68
N CYS A 127 -8.38 8.81 -4.20
CA CYS A 127 -8.47 10.06 -4.97
C CYS A 127 -7.31 10.19 -5.97
N SER A 128 -7.45 11.08 -6.96
CA SER A 128 -6.37 11.34 -7.93
C SER A 128 -5.10 11.79 -7.21
N THR A 129 -3.98 11.23 -7.67
CA THR A 129 -2.65 11.42 -7.10
C THR A 129 -1.80 12.40 -7.89
N ASP A 130 -2.32 12.90 -9.02
CA ASP A 130 -1.51 13.54 -10.07
C ASP A 130 -0.90 14.86 -9.61
N ASN A 131 -1.59 15.57 -8.71
CA ASN A 131 -1.15 16.84 -8.15
C ASN A 131 -0.42 16.70 -6.79
N MET A 132 -0.18 15.47 -6.31
CA MET A 132 0.51 15.26 -5.04
C MET A 132 2.02 15.16 -5.25
N ASN A 133 2.75 16.10 -4.67
CA ASN A 133 4.21 16.06 -4.62
C ASN A 133 4.68 14.90 -3.74
N THR A 134 5.57 14.07 -4.27
CA THR A 134 6.25 13.03 -3.50
C THR A 134 7.34 13.67 -2.64
N ILE A 135 7.36 13.37 -1.34
CA ILE A 135 8.34 13.89 -0.39
C ILE A 135 9.12 12.73 0.22
N ASN A 136 10.45 12.81 0.20
CA ASN A 136 11.30 11.79 0.77
C ASN A 136 11.25 11.81 2.32
N ILE A 137 11.21 10.64 2.94
CA ILE A 137 11.17 10.49 4.40
C ILE A 137 12.30 11.25 5.11
N ASN A 138 13.51 11.27 4.55
CA ASN A 138 14.67 11.93 5.14
C ASN A 138 14.44 13.44 5.27
N VAL A 139 13.71 14.04 4.32
CA VAL A 139 13.42 15.48 4.28
C VAL A 139 12.36 15.86 5.31
N ILE A 140 11.25 15.12 5.34
CA ILE A 140 10.08 15.52 6.14
C ILE A 140 10.14 15.06 7.61
N SER A 141 10.93 14.04 7.93
CA SER A 141 10.98 13.38 9.25
C SER A 141 10.93 14.35 10.44
N LYS A 142 11.79 15.37 10.42
CA LYS A 142 11.91 16.36 11.50
C LYS A 142 10.71 17.29 11.58
N GLU A 143 10.16 17.70 10.44
CA GLU A 143 8.95 18.54 10.38
C GLU A 143 7.72 17.77 10.84
N LEU A 144 7.62 16.49 10.46
CA LEU A 144 6.52 15.60 10.81
C LEU A 144 6.38 15.43 12.33
N VAL A 145 7.51 15.27 13.04
CA VAL A 145 7.54 15.15 14.51
C VAL A 145 7.24 16.49 15.17
N ASN A 146 7.96 17.55 14.79
CA ASN A 146 7.84 18.87 15.44
C ASN A 146 6.46 19.52 15.23
N ASN A 147 5.82 19.26 14.10
CA ASN A 147 4.57 19.89 13.69
C ASN A 147 3.43 18.87 13.48
N PHE A 148 3.45 17.72 14.17
CA PHE A 148 2.50 16.62 13.94
C PHE A 148 1.03 17.07 13.85
N LYS A 149 0.58 17.99 14.70
CA LYS A 149 -0.80 18.51 14.70
C LYS A 149 -1.23 19.12 13.37
N LYS A 150 -0.31 19.74 12.62
CA LYS A 150 -0.56 20.28 11.27
C LYS A 150 -0.84 19.16 10.26
N TYR A 151 -0.17 18.03 10.44
CA TYR A 151 -0.24 16.89 9.53
C TYR A 151 -1.29 15.85 9.93
N GLN A 152 -1.78 15.90 11.17
CA GLN A 152 -2.76 14.95 11.66
C GLN A 152 -4.02 14.96 10.77
N ASN A 153 -4.44 13.77 10.35
CA ASN A 153 -5.54 13.52 9.42
C ASN A 153 -5.35 14.06 8.00
N THR A 154 -4.14 14.47 7.63
CA THR A 154 -3.81 14.85 6.25
C THR A 154 -3.24 13.68 5.47
N PHE A 155 -3.48 13.68 4.15
CA PHE A 155 -2.86 12.72 3.24
C PHE A 155 -1.55 13.27 2.71
N ILE A 156 -0.55 12.40 2.66
CA ILE A 156 0.77 12.73 2.13
C ILE A 156 1.25 11.63 1.20
N LYS A 157 1.98 12.01 0.15
CA LYS A 157 2.70 11.11 -0.73
C LYS A 157 4.16 11.07 -0.31
N LEU A 158 4.63 9.92 0.15
CA LEU A 158 5.98 9.74 0.66
C LEU A 158 6.73 8.68 -0.15
N ASP A 159 8.02 8.91 -0.33
CA ASP A 159 8.97 7.91 -0.78
C ASP A 159 10.04 7.64 0.29
N GLY A 160 10.56 6.42 0.30
CA GLY A 160 11.66 6.03 1.15
C GLY A 160 11.99 4.56 1.05
N LYS A 161 12.73 4.05 2.03
CA LYS A 161 13.19 2.66 2.07
C LYS A 161 12.50 1.89 3.19
N VAL A 162 12.04 0.69 2.87
CA VAL A 162 11.42 -0.22 3.84
C VAL A 162 12.45 -0.61 4.91
N SER A 163 12.16 -0.35 6.18
CA SER A 163 13.02 -0.73 7.31
C SER A 163 12.63 -2.06 7.95
N SER A 164 11.35 -2.41 7.93
CA SER A 164 10.84 -3.72 8.38
C SER A 164 9.47 -4.02 7.75
N ILE A 165 9.09 -5.30 7.75
CA ILE A 165 7.81 -5.78 7.22
C ILE A 165 7.21 -6.72 8.25
N VAL A 166 5.94 -6.52 8.59
CA VAL A 166 5.21 -7.36 9.53
C VAL A 166 4.04 -8.01 8.81
N GLY A 167 4.31 -9.20 8.28
CA GLY A 167 3.35 -9.98 7.50
C GLY A 167 2.80 -9.18 6.31
N ASN A 168 1.47 -9.18 6.16
CA ASN A 168 0.77 -8.33 5.20
C ASN A 168 0.03 -7.16 5.89
N GLU A 169 0.32 -6.88 7.17
CA GLU A 169 -0.42 -5.91 7.97
C GLU A 169 0.12 -4.49 7.80
N TYR A 170 1.43 -4.33 7.95
CA TYR A 170 2.11 -3.06 7.80
C TYR A 170 3.59 -3.25 7.46
N PHE A 171 4.18 -2.22 6.87
CA PHE A 171 5.62 -2.06 6.73
C PHE A 171 6.06 -0.80 7.45
N THR A 172 7.35 -0.70 7.76
CA THR A 172 7.91 0.49 8.40
C THR A 172 8.90 1.21 7.49
N LEU A 173 8.99 2.52 7.65
CA LEU A 173 10.07 3.34 7.09
C LEU A 173 10.73 4.11 8.22
N ASN A 174 12.04 4.24 8.14
CA ASN A 174 12.83 5.10 9.01
C ASN A 174 13.61 6.09 8.14
N PRO A 175 13.91 7.30 8.63
CA PRO A 175 14.93 8.14 8.03
C PRO A 175 16.24 7.36 7.95
N TYR A 176 17.08 7.64 6.96
CA TYR A 176 18.28 6.86 6.72
C TYR A 176 19.41 7.69 6.14
N THR A 177 20.62 7.15 6.23
CA THR A 177 21.82 7.69 5.56
C THR A 177 22.37 6.64 4.60
N ILE A 178 22.86 7.10 3.46
CA ILE A 178 23.45 6.25 2.42
C ILE A 178 24.90 6.00 2.79
N ASP A 179 25.33 4.74 2.83
CA ASP A 179 26.75 4.39 2.97
C ASP A 179 27.48 4.58 1.63
N ASN A 180 28.76 4.94 1.65
CA ASN A 180 29.55 5.21 0.45
C ASN A 180 29.71 3.96 -0.46
N ASN A 181 29.50 2.76 0.08
CA ASN A 181 29.50 1.48 -0.63
C ASN A 181 28.08 0.88 -0.71
N ASN A 182 27.11 1.64 -1.23
CA ASN A 182 25.66 1.31 -1.31
C ASN A 182 25.32 0.14 -2.27
N LEU A 183 25.98 -1.01 -2.11
CA LEU A 183 25.64 -2.26 -2.79
C LEU A 183 24.42 -2.90 -2.11
N ASN A 184 23.54 -3.49 -2.90
CA ASN A 184 22.26 -4.03 -2.44
C ASN A 184 21.36 -2.99 -1.75
N ASN A 185 21.55 -1.71 -2.10
CA ASN A 185 20.71 -0.62 -1.63
C ASN A 185 20.66 -0.42 -0.10
N GLN A 186 21.66 -0.97 0.61
CA GLN A 186 21.74 -0.94 2.06
C GLN A 186 21.90 0.49 2.59
N VAL A 187 21.15 0.80 3.64
CA VAL A 187 21.20 2.11 4.30
C VAL A 187 21.23 1.95 5.80
N ASN A 188 21.80 2.94 6.48
CA ASN A 188 21.79 3.00 7.92
C ASN A 188 20.53 3.74 8.38
N PHE A 189 19.53 2.98 8.85
CA PHE A 189 18.30 3.54 9.40
C PHE A 189 18.55 4.27 10.71
N GLN A 190 17.88 5.40 10.89
CA GLN A 190 17.86 6.16 12.12
C GLN A 190 16.68 5.71 12.98
N ASP A 191 16.95 5.57 14.28
CA ASP A 191 16.00 5.03 15.26
C ASP A 191 15.09 6.08 15.90
N ASN A 192 15.22 7.35 15.50
CA ASN A 192 14.49 8.47 16.09
C ASN A 192 13.03 8.55 15.64
N LEU A 193 12.72 8.09 14.42
CA LEU A 193 11.38 8.11 13.85
C LEU A 193 11.12 6.82 13.07
N THR A 194 9.97 6.22 13.32
CA THR A 194 9.44 5.10 12.55
C THR A 194 8.05 5.45 12.01
N LEU A 195 7.89 5.42 10.70
CA LEU A 195 6.57 5.50 10.06
C LEU A 195 6.03 4.08 9.94
N GLN A 196 4.95 3.78 10.62
CA GLN A 196 4.25 2.50 10.54
C GLN A 196 3.10 2.62 9.55
N VAL A 197 3.29 2.05 8.34
CA VAL A 197 2.36 2.20 7.22
C VAL A 197 1.49 0.95 7.11
N TYR A 198 0.23 1.08 7.51
CA TYR A 198 -0.73 -0.01 7.44
C TYR A 198 -1.16 -0.28 6.00
N ASN A 199 -1.20 -1.56 5.63
CA ASN A 199 -1.70 -2.00 4.35
C ASN A 199 -3.23 -2.05 4.38
N ASN A 200 -3.86 -0.98 3.87
CA ASN A 200 -5.29 -0.94 3.61
C ASN A 200 -5.63 -1.18 2.13
N ASP A 201 -4.61 -1.41 1.29
CA ASP A 201 -4.77 -1.70 -0.12
C ASP A 201 -4.92 -3.22 -0.33
N LEU A 202 -6.16 -3.68 -0.45
CA LEU A 202 -6.48 -5.09 -0.67
C LEU A 202 -5.93 -5.65 -1.99
N SER A 203 -5.49 -4.79 -2.92
CA SER A 203 -4.88 -5.23 -4.19
C SER A 203 -3.38 -5.50 -4.07
N LYS A 204 -2.74 -5.13 -2.95
CA LYS A 204 -1.30 -5.24 -2.75
C LYS A 204 -0.96 -6.22 -1.64
N ASN A 205 -0.06 -7.13 -1.96
CA ASN A 205 0.58 -8.00 -0.99
C ASN A 205 1.92 -7.39 -0.57
N ILE A 206 1.97 -6.72 0.57
CA ILE A 206 3.21 -6.06 1.03
C ILE A 206 4.27 -7.06 1.53
N SER A 207 3.90 -8.33 1.75
CA SER A 207 4.85 -9.37 2.16
C SER A 207 5.88 -9.72 1.07
N GLU A 208 5.64 -9.27 -0.16
CA GLU A 208 6.55 -9.43 -1.29
C GLU A 208 7.71 -8.41 -1.29
N TYR A 209 7.57 -7.31 -0.56
CA TYR A 209 8.66 -6.35 -0.41
C TYR A 209 9.76 -6.91 0.49
N ARG A 210 10.92 -6.26 0.43
CA ARG A 210 12.07 -6.55 1.29
C ARG A 210 12.56 -5.30 2.00
N VAL A 211 13.30 -5.49 3.09
CA VAL A 211 14.05 -4.41 3.72
C VAL A 211 14.99 -3.78 2.68
N PHE A 212 15.12 -2.47 2.71
CA PHE A 212 15.86 -1.61 1.77
C PHE A 212 15.20 -1.36 0.40
N ASP A 213 14.08 -2.00 0.11
CA ASP A 213 13.31 -1.68 -1.09
C ASP A 213 12.84 -0.23 -1.08
N ASN A 214 12.98 0.43 -2.23
CA ASN A 214 12.36 1.73 -2.45
C ASN A 214 10.85 1.54 -2.58
N ILE A 215 10.09 2.34 -1.83
CA ILE A 215 8.64 2.33 -1.85
C ILE A 215 8.12 3.76 -1.91
N THR A 216 7.08 3.95 -2.72
CA THR A 216 6.31 5.20 -2.76
C THR A 216 4.87 4.85 -2.41
N PHE A 217 4.27 5.61 -1.50
CA PHE A 217 2.90 5.41 -1.08
C PHE A 217 2.22 6.74 -0.76
N ILE A 218 0.90 6.71 -0.74
CA ILE A 218 0.06 7.78 -0.19
C ILE A 218 -0.62 7.22 1.05
N GLY A 219 -0.67 7.99 2.12
CA GLY A 219 -1.41 7.58 3.31
C GLY A 219 -1.79 8.76 4.19
N ARG A 220 -2.79 8.52 5.05
CA ARG A 220 -3.25 9.46 6.06
C ARG A 220 -2.43 9.34 7.32
N ILE A 221 -1.89 10.46 7.78
CA ILE A 221 -1.18 10.53 9.07
C ILE A 221 -2.24 10.49 10.19
N ASN A 222 -2.25 9.42 10.98
CA ASN A 222 -3.34 9.15 11.93
C ASN A 222 -2.98 9.55 13.37
N SER A 223 -1.90 8.98 13.91
CA SER A 223 -1.48 9.19 15.30
C SER A 223 0.04 9.16 15.43
N ILE A 224 0.54 9.71 16.54
CA ILE A 224 1.94 9.66 16.94
C ILE A 224 2.03 9.08 18.35
N GLU A 225 3.00 8.21 18.58
CA GLU A 225 3.36 7.63 19.87
C GLU A 225 4.83 7.94 20.15
N GLU A 226 5.15 8.36 21.37
CA GLU A 226 6.53 8.61 21.80
C GLU A 226 6.89 7.63 22.92
N GLN A 227 8.02 6.93 22.75
CA GLN A 227 8.60 6.07 23.78
C GLN A 227 10.11 6.27 23.80
N ASN A 228 10.67 6.62 24.96
CA ASN A 228 12.12 6.83 25.13
C ASN A 228 12.74 7.76 24.07
N SER A 229 12.05 8.87 23.77
CA SER A 229 12.45 9.84 22.72
C SER A 229 12.54 9.27 21.30
N LYS A 230 11.92 8.12 21.05
CA LYS A 230 11.67 7.57 19.72
C LYS A 230 10.20 7.77 19.37
N TYR A 231 9.94 8.22 18.14
CA TYR A 231 8.61 8.52 17.65
C TYR A 231 8.11 7.44 16.69
N THR A 232 6.89 6.97 16.88
CA THR A 232 6.19 6.09 15.94
C THR A 232 4.97 6.81 15.41
N ILE A 233 4.90 7.02 14.09
CA ILE A 233 3.75 7.64 13.43
C ILE A 233 2.99 6.59 12.65
N LYS A 234 1.70 6.43 12.98
CA LYS A 234 0.81 5.49 12.30
C LYS A 234 0.21 6.15 11.07
N ILE A 235 0.37 5.49 9.92
CA ILE A 235 -0.18 5.89 8.64
C ILE A 235 -1.22 4.86 8.20
N THR A 236 -2.42 5.32 7.87
CA THR A 236 -3.57 4.48 7.48
C THR A 236 -4.17 4.96 6.17
N ASP A 237 -5.16 4.25 5.64
CA ASP A 237 -5.81 4.58 4.37
C ASP A 237 -4.77 4.67 3.24
N THR A 238 -3.87 3.69 3.21
CA THR A 238 -2.70 3.69 2.32
C THR A 238 -3.06 3.25 0.90
N LEU A 239 -2.47 3.91 -0.10
CA LEU A 239 -2.36 3.43 -1.47
C LEU A 239 -0.88 3.26 -1.81
N ILE A 240 -0.47 2.06 -2.19
CA ILE A 240 0.93 1.78 -2.54
C ILE A 240 1.07 1.87 -4.06
N THR A 241 1.87 2.82 -4.52
CA THR A 241 2.21 2.91 -5.94
C THR A 241 3.29 1.88 -6.24
N ASN A 242 3.13 1.14 -7.35
CA ASN A 242 4.06 0.08 -7.74
C ASN A 242 5.52 0.55 -7.71
N LYS A 243 6.41 -0.37 -7.32
CA LYS A 243 7.84 -0.28 -7.56
C LYS A 243 8.04 -0.19 -9.07
N ASP A 244 8.34 1.00 -9.58
CA ASP A 244 8.78 1.13 -10.96
C ASP A 244 10.16 0.47 -11.03
N ILE A 245 10.21 -0.76 -11.53
CA ILE A 245 11.47 -1.42 -11.85
C ILE A 245 11.90 -0.76 -13.16
N GLY A 246 12.58 0.38 -13.03
CA GLY A 246 13.09 1.14 -14.16
C GLY A 246 14.05 0.30 -15.00
N ASP A 247 14.48 0.85 -16.13
CA ASP A 247 15.47 0.16 -16.95
C ASP A 247 16.78 -0.06 -16.16
N PHE A 248 17.53 -1.09 -16.55
CA PHE A 248 18.75 -1.46 -15.85
C PHE A 248 19.91 -1.78 -16.80
N THR A 249 21.11 -1.65 -16.25
CA THR A 249 22.39 -2.01 -16.85
C THR A 249 23.09 -3.06 -15.99
N ILE A 250 24.02 -3.81 -16.62
CA ILE A 250 24.75 -4.89 -15.96
C ILE A 250 26.23 -4.56 -15.99
N ASP A 251 26.82 -4.48 -14.80
CA ASP A 251 28.26 -4.35 -14.63
C ASP A 251 28.86 -5.62 -14.05
N VAL A 252 30.02 -6.00 -14.58
CA VAL A 252 30.76 -7.17 -14.13
C VAL A 252 32.17 -6.80 -13.73
N THR A 253 32.62 -7.37 -12.62
CA THR A 253 34.02 -7.36 -12.22
C THR A 253 34.63 -8.70 -12.56
N LEU A 254 35.63 -8.72 -13.43
CA LEU A 254 36.31 -9.95 -13.86
C LEU A 254 37.24 -10.48 -12.76
N ASN A 255 37.41 -11.80 -12.69
CA ASN A 255 38.44 -12.41 -11.86
C ASN A 255 39.67 -12.77 -12.71
N ASN A 256 40.78 -12.05 -12.50
CA ASN A 256 42.02 -12.24 -13.25
C ASN A 256 42.77 -13.53 -12.87
N ALA A 257 42.51 -14.10 -11.69
CA ALA A 257 43.13 -15.34 -11.20
C ALA A 257 42.26 -16.57 -11.49
N CYS A 258 41.55 -16.57 -12.62
CA CYS A 258 40.48 -17.52 -12.90
C CYS A 258 40.91 -18.99 -12.73
N ASN A 259 40.16 -19.73 -11.90
CA ASN A 259 40.17 -21.19 -11.88
C ASN A 259 39.23 -21.74 -12.96
N LEU A 260 39.55 -22.90 -13.53
CA LEU A 260 38.71 -23.59 -14.54
C LEU A 260 37.43 -24.21 -13.93
N ASP A 261 37.03 -23.81 -12.73
CA ASP A 261 35.84 -24.33 -12.08
C ASP A 261 34.69 -23.32 -12.21
N LYS A 262 33.46 -23.84 -12.20
CA LYS A 262 32.25 -23.02 -12.07
C LYS A 262 31.85 -22.94 -10.60
N GLN A 263 31.40 -21.77 -10.17
CA GLN A 263 30.91 -21.52 -8.81
C GLN A 263 29.40 -21.41 -8.82
N TYR A 264 28.73 -22.09 -7.90
CA TYR A 264 27.29 -22.00 -7.73
C TYR A 264 26.91 -20.57 -7.29
N LEU A 265 25.95 -19.96 -7.98
CA LEU A 265 25.39 -18.67 -7.60
C LEU A 265 24.05 -18.87 -6.88
N THR A 266 23.04 -19.37 -7.60
CA THR A 266 21.69 -19.58 -7.06
C THR A 266 20.88 -20.49 -7.99
N LYS A 267 19.65 -20.81 -7.59
CA LYS A 267 18.67 -21.52 -8.42
C LYS A 267 17.41 -20.68 -8.54
N VAL A 268 16.98 -20.42 -9.78
CA VAL A 268 15.76 -19.68 -10.09
C VAL A 268 14.82 -20.64 -10.82
N ASP A 269 13.67 -20.96 -10.21
CA ASP A 269 12.72 -21.95 -10.72
C ASP A 269 13.38 -23.32 -11.00
N SER A 270 13.45 -23.74 -12.27
CA SER A 270 14.13 -24.97 -12.70
C SER A 270 15.61 -24.79 -13.02
N ASP A 271 16.07 -23.55 -13.15
CA ASP A 271 17.35 -23.21 -13.76
C ASP A 271 18.41 -22.96 -12.70
N THR A 272 19.57 -23.59 -12.86
CA THR A 272 20.69 -23.46 -11.91
C THR A 272 21.73 -22.52 -12.49
N ILE A 273 22.07 -21.46 -11.77
CA ILE A 273 22.93 -20.39 -12.26
C ILE A 273 24.30 -20.49 -11.58
N TYR A 274 25.34 -20.42 -12.39
CA TYR A 274 26.74 -20.46 -11.98
C TYR A 274 27.49 -19.25 -12.53
N THR A 275 28.62 -18.94 -11.90
CA THR A 275 29.59 -17.94 -12.38
C THR A 275 30.95 -18.60 -12.61
N SER A 276 31.68 -18.17 -13.65
CA SER A 276 33.05 -18.61 -13.92
C SER A 276 33.91 -17.43 -14.40
N CYS A 277 35.13 -17.31 -13.89
CA CYS A 277 36.03 -16.18 -14.14
C CYS A 277 35.44 -14.78 -13.84
N LEU A 278 34.44 -14.69 -12.96
CA LEU A 278 33.80 -13.44 -12.54
C LEU A 278 33.93 -13.28 -11.02
N LYS A 279 34.23 -12.07 -10.57
CA LYS A 279 34.28 -11.72 -9.15
C LYS A 279 32.91 -11.25 -8.65
N ASN A 280 32.22 -10.42 -9.43
CA ASN A 280 30.88 -9.95 -9.09
C ASN A 280 30.10 -9.57 -10.37
N VAL A 281 28.78 -9.71 -10.31
CA VAL A 281 27.81 -9.24 -11.31
C VAL A 281 26.83 -8.33 -10.58
N VAL A 282 26.76 -7.06 -11.00
CA VAL A 282 25.95 -6.01 -10.37
C VAL A 282 24.93 -5.48 -11.37
N ILE A 283 23.68 -5.36 -10.92
CA ILE A 283 22.56 -4.76 -11.63
C ILE A 283 22.40 -3.33 -11.15
N ASN A 284 22.52 -2.37 -12.07
CA ASN A 284 22.40 -0.94 -11.82
C ASN A 284 21.12 -0.41 -12.47
N TYR A 285 20.22 0.15 -11.69
CA TYR A 285 18.97 0.74 -12.15
C TYR A 285 19.11 2.25 -12.36
N ASP A 286 18.32 2.81 -13.28
CA ASP A 286 18.33 4.26 -13.59
C ASP A 286 18.01 5.16 -12.39
N ASN A 287 17.32 4.63 -11.39
CA ASN A 287 17.03 5.33 -10.14
C ASN A 287 18.23 5.39 -9.16
N GLY A 288 19.42 4.96 -9.59
CA GLY A 288 20.65 4.94 -8.80
C GLY A 288 20.79 3.75 -7.84
N SER A 289 19.89 2.78 -7.92
CA SER A 289 19.97 1.55 -7.11
C SER A 289 20.93 0.54 -7.72
N SER A 290 21.73 -0.12 -6.88
CA SER A 290 22.66 -1.17 -7.31
C SER A 290 22.48 -2.43 -6.47
N TYR A 291 22.41 -3.59 -7.13
CA TYR A 291 22.26 -4.89 -6.47
C TYR A 291 23.21 -5.92 -7.05
N GLU A 292 23.78 -6.77 -6.22
CA GLU A 292 24.42 -8.00 -6.68
C GLU A 292 23.39 -8.91 -7.33
N LEU A 293 23.78 -9.62 -8.39
CA LEU A 293 22.88 -10.46 -9.16
C LEU A 293 22.23 -11.54 -8.29
N LEU A 294 22.98 -12.15 -7.38
CA LEU A 294 22.46 -13.12 -6.40
C LEU A 294 21.27 -12.53 -5.64
N TYR A 295 21.51 -11.39 -4.99
CA TYR A 295 20.49 -10.70 -4.22
C TYR A 295 19.30 -10.27 -5.09
N ALA A 296 19.56 -9.78 -6.30
CA ALA A 296 18.53 -9.31 -7.22
C ALA A 296 17.61 -10.45 -7.68
N LEU A 297 18.16 -11.63 -7.96
CA LEU A 297 17.40 -12.81 -8.40
C LEU A 297 16.62 -13.46 -7.26
N GLU A 298 17.26 -13.69 -6.11
CA GLU A 298 16.61 -14.32 -4.95
C GLU A 298 15.45 -13.49 -4.40
N ASN A 299 15.58 -12.16 -4.48
CA ASN A 299 14.54 -11.23 -4.05
C ASN A 299 13.60 -10.80 -5.18
N ARG A 300 13.70 -11.39 -6.38
CA ARG A 300 12.86 -11.06 -7.55
C ARG A 300 12.84 -9.56 -7.89
N ASN A 301 13.93 -8.85 -7.61
CA ASN A 301 14.13 -7.48 -8.09
C ASN A 301 14.33 -7.45 -9.61
N ILE A 302 14.80 -8.56 -10.17
CA ILE A 302 14.94 -8.82 -11.60
C ILE A 302 14.48 -10.25 -11.88
N LEU A 303 13.76 -10.47 -12.98
CA LEU A 303 13.50 -11.83 -13.46
C LEU A 303 14.69 -12.32 -14.28
N TRP A 304 14.99 -13.62 -14.21
CA TRP A 304 16.09 -14.20 -14.98
C TRP A 304 15.94 -13.95 -16.49
N ASN A 305 14.71 -14.03 -17.01
CA ASN A 305 14.43 -13.73 -18.42
C ASN A 305 14.67 -12.25 -18.77
N ASP A 306 14.37 -11.32 -17.87
CA ASP A 306 14.64 -9.89 -18.08
C ASP A 306 16.15 -9.66 -18.13
N PHE A 307 16.92 -10.32 -17.25
CA PHE A 307 18.38 -10.29 -17.30
C PHE A 307 18.92 -10.78 -18.65
N LEU A 308 18.44 -11.93 -19.13
CA LEU A 308 18.85 -12.49 -20.42
C LEU A 308 18.44 -11.62 -21.61
N SER A 309 17.32 -10.89 -21.52
CA SER A 309 16.84 -9.99 -22.58
C SER A 309 17.80 -8.83 -22.89
N LYS A 310 18.71 -8.51 -21.96
CA LYS A 310 19.76 -7.50 -22.15
C LYS A 310 20.93 -7.98 -23.01
N ALA A 311 20.95 -9.25 -23.41
CA ALA A 311 21.95 -9.77 -24.32
C ALA A 311 21.83 -9.08 -25.69
N SER A 312 22.98 -8.69 -26.25
CA SER A 312 23.02 -8.09 -27.59
C SER A 312 22.81 -9.12 -28.70
N ASN A 313 23.02 -10.39 -28.41
CA ASN A 313 22.83 -11.50 -29.36
C ASN A 313 22.47 -12.79 -28.63
N TYR A 314 21.71 -13.65 -29.29
CA TYR A 314 21.41 -15.01 -28.84
C TYR A 314 21.66 -15.99 -29.99
N GLU A 315 22.45 -17.02 -29.72
CA GLU A 315 22.72 -18.10 -30.68
C GLU A 315 22.57 -19.47 -30.03
N THR A 316 22.20 -20.46 -30.83
CA THR A 316 22.14 -21.87 -30.41
C THR A 316 23.21 -22.64 -31.18
N LEU A 317 24.15 -23.22 -30.43
CA LEU A 317 25.23 -24.05 -30.93
C LEU A 317 24.93 -25.53 -30.64
N THR A 318 25.72 -26.42 -31.22
CA THR A 318 25.49 -27.88 -31.13
C THR A 318 25.52 -28.42 -29.70
N GLN A 319 26.21 -27.75 -28.78
CA GLN A 319 26.39 -28.21 -27.40
C GLN A 319 25.72 -27.32 -26.35
N TYR A 320 25.41 -26.06 -26.67
CA TYR A 320 24.86 -25.07 -25.74
C TYR A 320 24.21 -23.91 -26.48
N SER A 321 23.38 -23.13 -25.78
CA SER A 321 22.93 -21.81 -26.27
C SER A 321 23.73 -20.71 -25.59
N LYS A 322 24.00 -19.61 -26.29
CA LYS A 322 24.82 -18.51 -25.81
C LYS A 322 24.08 -17.18 -25.92
N PHE A 323 24.04 -16.45 -24.82
CA PHE A 323 23.60 -15.06 -24.74
C PHE A 323 24.83 -14.17 -24.62
N THR A 324 25.03 -13.26 -25.58
CA THR A 324 26.23 -12.43 -25.65
C THR A 324 26.01 -11.08 -24.98
N PHE A 325 26.91 -10.68 -24.09
CA PHE A 325 26.95 -9.34 -23.50
C PHE A 325 28.26 -8.62 -23.87
N ALA A 326 28.39 -7.36 -23.44
CA ALA A 326 29.54 -6.53 -23.76
C ALA A 326 30.84 -7.11 -23.16
N LYS A 327 30.82 -7.45 -21.86
CA LYS A 327 32.00 -7.88 -21.07
C LYS A 327 32.01 -9.39 -20.73
N PHE A 328 30.88 -10.08 -20.89
CA PHE A 328 30.69 -11.48 -20.48
C PHE A 328 29.70 -12.16 -21.42
N ASP A 329 29.58 -13.48 -21.31
CA ASP A 329 28.56 -14.29 -21.99
C ASP A 329 27.81 -15.14 -20.96
N VAL A 330 26.57 -15.51 -21.26
CA VAL A 330 25.81 -16.49 -20.48
C VAL A 330 25.57 -17.73 -21.34
N ILE A 331 26.01 -18.87 -20.84
CA ILE A 331 25.90 -20.16 -21.52
C ILE A 331 24.78 -20.97 -20.89
N LYS A 332 23.79 -21.36 -21.69
CA LYS A 332 22.75 -22.31 -21.31
C LYS A 332 23.12 -23.71 -21.79
N CYS A 333 23.38 -24.59 -20.85
CA CYS A 333 23.72 -25.99 -21.08
C CYS A 333 22.45 -26.85 -21.25
N SER A 334 22.59 -28.04 -21.81
CA SER A 334 21.49 -28.97 -22.07
C SER A 334 20.80 -29.51 -20.80
N ASN A 335 21.45 -29.40 -19.65
CA ASN A 335 20.94 -29.80 -18.33
C ASN A 335 20.23 -28.67 -17.57
N ASN A 336 19.87 -27.57 -18.23
CA ASN A 336 19.30 -26.35 -17.64
C ASN A 336 20.24 -25.57 -16.69
N ASP A 337 21.54 -25.86 -16.73
CA ASP A 337 22.53 -25.00 -16.09
C ASP A 337 22.77 -23.75 -16.95
N PHE A 338 22.85 -22.60 -16.30
CA PHE A 338 23.31 -21.35 -16.86
C PHE A 338 24.66 -20.98 -16.26
N ILE A 339 25.62 -20.58 -17.10
CA ILE A 339 26.97 -20.21 -16.66
C ILE A 339 27.28 -18.82 -17.18
N ILE A 340 27.42 -17.87 -16.25
CA ILE A 340 27.84 -16.50 -16.54
C ILE A 340 29.37 -16.49 -16.54
N SER A 341 29.97 -16.22 -17.69
CA SER A 341 31.41 -16.34 -17.87
C SER A 341 32.00 -15.10 -18.55
N ASN A 342 33.25 -14.78 -18.20
CA ASN A 342 34.04 -13.82 -18.97
C ASN A 342 34.03 -14.18 -20.47
N LYS A 343 33.89 -13.17 -21.32
CA LYS A 343 33.82 -13.31 -22.79
C LYS A 343 35.07 -13.93 -23.40
N ASN A 344 36.21 -13.78 -22.72
CA ASN A 344 37.50 -14.33 -23.16
C ASN A 344 37.78 -15.73 -22.58
N SER A 345 36.87 -16.31 -21.81
CA SER A 345 37.05 -17.66 -21.26
C SER A 345 37.01 -18.71 -22.38
N ASN A 346 37.78 -19.78 -22.21
CA ASN A 346 37.63 -20.95 -23.07
C ASN A 346 36.27 -21.61 -22.81
N LEU A 347 35.42 -21.66 -23.84
CA LEU A 347 34.08 -22.24 -23.77
C LEU A 347 34.08 -23.75 -24.05
N ASP A 348 35.18 -24.29 -24.58
CA ASP A 348 35.35 -25.72 -24.81
C ASP A 348 35.34 -26.44 -23.45
N ASN A 349 34.22 -27.11 -23.13
CA ASN A 349 33.92 -27.79 -21.86
C ASN A 349 33.27 -26.97 -20.75
N ILE A 350 32.78 -25.74 -21.01
CA ILE A 350 32.16 -24.92 -19.96
C ILE A 350 30.98 -25.62 -19.26
N CYS A 351 30.19 -26.40 -20.02
CA CYS A 351 29.06 -27.17 -19.49
C CYS A 351 29.46 -28.42 -18.69
N THR A 352 30.72 -28.87 -18.80
CA THR A 352 31.24 -30.06 -18.12
C THR A 352 32.31 -29.73 -17.07
N MET A 353 32.55 -28.44 -16.81
CA MET A 353 33.45 -27.97 -15.74
C MET A 353 33.04 -28.52 -14.37
N THR A 354 34.04 -28.83 -13.57
CA THR A 354 33.88 -29.18 -12.16
C THR A 354 33.28 -28.00 -11.39
N THR A 355 32.35 -28.32 -10.51
CA THR A 355 31.74 -27.33 -9.61
C THR A 355 32.62 -27.20 -8.38
N ASP A 356 33.16 -26.01 -8.15
CA ASP A 356 33.78 -25.69 -6.86
C ASP A 356 32.67 -25.56 -5.82
N THR A 357 32.65 -26.48 -4.86
CA THR A 357 31.61 -26.54 -3.82
C THR A 357 31.97 -25.73 -2.59
N GLY A 358 33.06 -24.95 -2.60
CA GLY A 358 33.42 -24.00 -1.55
C GLY A 358 33.25 -24.58 -0.15
N THR A 359 34.26 -25.25 0.38
CA THR A 359 34.26 -25.68 1.78
C THR A 359 33.87 -24.52 2.69
N VAL A 360 32.77 -24.72 3.43
CA VAL A 360 32.17 -23.81 4.43
C VAL A 360 33.21 -23.32 5.43
#